data_AF-A0A8T3C7I3-F1
#
_entry.id   AF-A0A8T3C7I3-F1
#
_cell.length_a   1.000
_cell.length_b   1.000
_cell.length_c   1.000
_cell.angle_alpha   90.00
_cell.angle_beta   90.00
_cell.angle_gamma   90.00
#
_symmetry.space_group_name_H-M   'P 1'
#
loop_
_entity.id
_entity.type
_entity.pdbx_description
1 polymer ?
#
loop_
_entity_poly.entity_id
_entity_poly.type
_entity_poly.pdbx_seq_one_letter_code
_entity_poly.pdbx_strand_id
1 'polypeptide(L)'
;MNIVSVSCKRRDQLRDKQRELTLSALQKGEVFTGRGLNQEISLKRAGDTRWGSHYESLIRLITMFSSIINVLEIVLEDGISSEQRGEAFALLDSMQSFDFSFCLHLMKDILGITGELSEALQRKDQDIVNALLQDMRNNKWDEFIKKVTSFCVEHKIITPNLNDKWVARGRPRCGLQEMTNLHHYRVEIFYTVLDMQLQELNNRFTEANTQLLLCIACLNPSNSFNAFNKEKLIEMANLYPNDFTPLDLMVLDNQLETYIMDMGFDDQFLLVKDIGSLAEKMVQSRKEILYPLVFRLLKLALVLPVATVGVERSFSAMAIIKNRLRNRIGDQWMNDILIAYIEKEILDCINNDVIIQFFQNMKNRRYKL
;
A
#
# COMPACT_ATOMS: atom_id res chain seq x y z
N MET A 1 11.78 16.70 8.17
CA MET A 1 10.64 17.50 7.65
C MET A 1 9.67 18.03 8.70
N ASN A 2 9.54 17.41 9.89
CA ASN A 2 8.69 17.94 10.97
C ASN A 2 9.03 19.39 11.36
N ILE A 3 10.29 19.81 11.24
CA ILE A 3 10.76 21.18 11.57
C ILE A 3 10.09 22.27 10.70
N VAL A 4 9.77 21.96 9.44
CA VAL A 4 9.12 22.88 8.49
C VAL A 4 7.59 22.80 8.62
N SER A 5 7.03 21.62 8.86
CA SER A 5 5.58 21.40 8.91
C SER A 5 4.93 21.76 10.25
N VAL A 6 5.69 21.78 11.35
CA VAL A 6 5.17 22.04 12.71
C VAL A 6 5.03 23.55 13.03
N SER A 7 5.70 24.42 12.28
CA SER A 7 5.60 25.89 12.46
C SER A 7 4.76 26.53 11.37
N CYS A 8 3.68 27.23 11.76
CA CYS A 8 2.84 27.99 10.83
C CYS A 8 3.66 29.00 10.01
N LYS A 9 4.59 29.71 10.65
CA LYS A 9 5.47 30.69 10.00
C LYS A 9 6.35 30.05 8.92
N ARG A 10 6.94 28.88 9.20
CA ARG A 10 7.80 28.16 8.23
C ARG A 10 7.01 27.56 7.08
N ARG A 11 5.77 27.15 7.35
CA ARG A 11 4.84 26.67 6.33
C ARG A 11 4.43 27.80 5.37
N ASP A 12 4.20 29.00 5.88
CA ASP A 12 3.87 30.16 5.06
C ASP A 12 5.10 30.61 4.24
N GLN A 13 6.30 30.63 4.83
CA GLN A 13 7.55 30.88 4.10
C GLN A 13 7.79 29.88 2.96
N LEU A 14 7.50 28.60 3.18
CA LEU A 14 7.60 27.57 2.13
C LEU A 14 6.61 27.83 0.99
N ARG A 15 5.38 28.24 1.31
CA ARG A 15 4.36 28.60 0.31
C ARG A 15 4.76 29.82 -0.50
N ASP A 16 5.26 30.86 0.17
CA ASP A 16 5.70 32.10 -0.48
C ASP A 16 6.86 31.81 -1.45
N LYS A 17 7.84 30.99 -1.03
CA LYS A 17 8.96 30.60 -1.91
C LYS A 17 8.51 29.76 -3.10
N GLN A 18 7.56 28.84 -2.90
CA GLN A 18 6.99 28.07 -4.00
C GLN A 18 6.26 28.98 -5.00
N ARG A 19 5.54 29.99 -4.50
CA ARG A 19 4.85 30.98 -5.32
C ARG A 19 5.83 31.82 -6.14
N GLU A 20 6.92 32.28 -5.53
CA GLU A 20 7.98 33.02 -6.23
C GLU A 20 8.61 32.21 -7.36
N LEU A 21 8.93 30.94 -7.10
CA LEU A 21 9.50 30.05 -8.13
C LEU A 21 8.51 29.79 -9.26
N THR A 22 7.24 29.59 -8.93
CA THR A 22 6.17 29.38 -9.93
C THR A 22 5.97 30.62 -10.79
N LEU A 23 5.97 31.82 -10.19
CA LEU A 23 5.90 33.10 -10.91
C LEU A 23 7.10 33.29 -11.83
N SER A 24 8.30 32.93 -11.36
CA SER A 24 9.53 33.02 -12.16
C SER A 24 9.50 32.06 -13.35
N ALA A 25 8.99 30.84 -13.17
CA ALA A 25 8.84 29.85 -14.23
C ALA A 25 7.74 30.25 -15.25
N LEU A 26 6.65 30.89 -14.78
CA LEU A 26 5.63 31.48 -15.66
C LEU A 26 6.23 32.60 -16.53
N GLN A 27 7.06 33.46 -15.94
CA GLN A 27 7.74 34.54 -16.68
C GLN A 27 8.74 34.02 -17.73
N LYS A 28 9.36 32.87 -17.47
CA LYS A 28 10.25 32.18 -18.41
C LYS A 28 9.53 31.34 -19.47
N GLY A 29 8.21 31.19 -19.36
CA GLY A 29 7.40 30.37 -20.27
C GLY A 29 7.57 28.85 -20.08
N GLU A 30 8.14 28.42 -18.94
CA GLU A 30 8.37 27.01 -18.61
C GLU A 30 7.07 26.31 -18.14
N VAL A 31 6.08 27.09 -17.68
CA VAL A 31 4.77 26.60 -17.23
C VAL A 31 3.66 27.49 -17.79
N PHE A 32 2.49 26.90 -18.00
CA PHE A 32 1.31 27.59 -18.54
C PHE A 32 0.31 27.98 -17.44
N THR A 33 -0.47 29.01 -17.70
CA THR A 33 -1.61 29.39 -16.84
C THR A 33 -2.86 28.64 -17.27
N GLY A 34 -3.65 28.16 -16.30
CA GLY A 34 -4.89 27.43 -16.58
C GLY A 34 -5.65 27.07 -15.31
N ARG A 35 -6.96 26.83 -15.44
CA ARG A 35 -7.83 26.52 -14.31
C ARG A 35 -7.44 25.17 -13.70
N GLY A 36 -6.95 25.18 -12.46
CA GLY A 36 -6.46 23.98 -11.77
C GLY A 36 -4.95 23.73 -11.89
N LEU A 37 -4.22 24.51 -12.70
CA LEU A 37 -2.75 24.45 -12.78
C LEU A 37 -2.12 25.30 -11.67
N ASN A 38 -0.90 24.92 -11.25
CA ASN A 38 -0.09 25.67 -10.27
C ASN A 38 -0.77 25.86 -8.90
N GLN A 39 -1.60 24.90 -8.47
CA GLN A 39 -2.21 24.92 -7.15
C GLN A 39 -1.16 24.93 -6.04
N GLU A 40 -1.50 25.50 -4.88
CA GLU A 40 -0.61 25.44 -3.72
C GLU A 40 -0.39 23.99 -3.28
N ILE A 41 0.87 23.56 -3.31
CA ILE A 41 1.28 22.25 -2.84
C ILE A 41 1.90 22.40 -1.46
N SER A 42 1.49 21.55 -0.52
CA SER A 42 2.11 21.45 0.80
C SER A 42 2.79 20.10 0.97
N LEU A 43 3.84 20.04 1.79
CA LEU A 43 4.43 18.77 2.21
C LEU A 43 3.36 17.87 2.85
N LYS A 44 3.14 16.70 2.26
CA LYS A 44 2.19 15.72 2.79
C LYS A 44 2.90 14.94 3.89
N ARG A 45 2.22 14.73 5.01
CA ARG A 45 2.69 13.77 6.01
C ARG A 45 2.40 12.37 5.47
N ALA A 46 3.44 11.58 5.28
CA ALA A 46 3.27 10.16 5.02
C ALA A 46 2.57 9.52 6.22
N GLY A 47 1.54 8.73 5.97
CA GLY A 47 0.85 7.97 6.99
C GLY A 47 1.52 6.62 7.16
N ASP A 48 1.78 6.23 8.41
CA ASP A 48 2.57 5.04 8.77
C ASP A 48 1.99 3.72 8.22
N THR A 49 0.71 3.71 7.82
CA THR A 49 -0.02 2.51 7.41
C THR A 49 -0.29 2.39 5.91
N ARG A 50 -0.01 3.43 5.09
CA ARG A 50 -0.35 3.43 3.66
C ARG A 50 0.84 3.80 2.79
N TRP A 51 1.38 2.81 2.09
CA TRP A 51 2.50 2.95 1.15
C TRP A 51 2.27 4.05 0.10
N GLY A 52 1.05 4.16 -0.46
CA GLY A 52 0.71 5.22 -1.41
C GLY A 52 0.83 6.65 -0.85
N SER A 53 0.77 6.83 0.47
CA SER A 53 1.01 8.14 1.10
C SER A 53 2.48 8.53 1.09
N HIS A 54 3.39 7.56 1.12
CA HIS A 54 4.83 7.80 0.98
C HIS A 54 5.18 8.22 -0.44
N TYR A 55 4.62 7.56 -1.46
CA TYR A 55 4.82 7.94 -2.87
C TYR A 55 4.49 9.41 -3.13
N GLU A 56 3.29 9.83 -2.75
CA GLU A 56 2.84 11.22 -2.89
C GLU A 56 3.72 12.20 -2.10
N SER A 57 4.23 11.78 -0.94
CA SER A 57 5.15 12.59 -0.14
C SER A 57 6.51 12.76 -0.81
N LEU A 58 7.04 11.72 -1.47
CA LEU A 58 8.29 11.81 -2.24
C LEU A 58 8.12 12.70 -3.48
N ILE A 59 7.00 12.59 -4.21
CA ILE A 59 6.71 13.49 -5.34
C ILE A 59 6.71 14.95 -4.86
N ARG A 60 6.04 15.23 -3.75
CA ARG A 60 6.02 16.59 -3.16
C ARG A 60 7.39 17.05 -2.72
N LEU A 61 8.23 16.14 -2.23
CA LEU A 61 9.60 16.47 -1.86
C LEU A 61 10.45 16.86 -3.08
N ILE A 62 10.35 16.11 -4.17
CA ILE A 62 11.07 16.38 -5.43
C ILE A 62 10.60 17.71 -6.03
N THR A 63 9.29 17.92 -6.11
CA THR A 63 8.71 19.14 -6.71
C THR A 63 8.98 20.41 -5.89
N MET A 64 9.08 20.30 -4.56
CA MET A 64 9.36 21.43 -3.68
C MET A 64 10.83 21.52 -3.25
N PHE A 65 11.73 20.75 -3.87
CA PHE A 65 13.11 20.56 -3.38
C PHE A 65 13.85 21.89 -3.15
N SER A 66 13.86 22.78 -4.15
CA SER A 66 14.49 24.10 -4.03
C SER A 66 13.87 24.97 -2.94
N SER A 67 12.54 24.97 -2.82
CA SER A 67 11.82 25.70 -1.78
C SER A 67 12.19 25.19 -0.39
N ILE A 68 12.37 23.88 -0.22
CA ILE A 68 12.75 23.27 1.05
C ILE A 68 14.18 23.64 1.43
N ILE A 69 15.13 23.56 0.48
CA ILE A 69 16.52 23.98 0.71
C ILE A 69 16.57 25.43 1.18
N ASN A 70 15.90 26.34 0.47
CA ASN A 70 15.85 27.75 0.84
C ASN A 70 15.29 27.97 2.26
N VAL A 71 14.20 27.28 2.63
CA VAL A 71 13.63 27.40 3.99
C VAL A 71 14.59 26.84 5.04
N LEU A 72 15.28 25.75 4.76
CA LEU A 72 16.26 25.19 5.69
C LEU A 72 17.47 26.12 5.87
N GLU A 73 17.93 26.78 4.80
CA GLU A 73 18.99 27.80 4.86
C GLU A 73 18.56 28.99 5.74
N ILE A 74 17.33 29.49 5.56
CA ILE A 74 16.76 30.54 6.42
C ILE A 74 16.71 30.07 7.87
N VAL A 75 16.32 28.82 8.14
CA VAL A 75 16.26 28.29 9.52
C VAL A 75 17.66 28.12 10.13
N LEU A 76 18.66 27.83 9.32
CA LEU A 76 20.05 27.76 9.76
C LEU A 76 20.56 29.14 10.22
N GLU A 77 20.24 30.19 9.48
CA GLU A 77 20.62 31.57 9.81
C GLU A 77 19.79 32.13 10.98
N ASP A 78 18.46 32.06 10.87
CA ASP A 78 17.49 32.70 11.78
C ASP A 78 17.09 31.83 12.99
N GLY A 79 17.64 30.62 13.11
CA GLY A 79 17.27 29.66 14.15
C GLY A 79 17.49 30.21 15.57
N ILE A 80 16.45 30.22 16.40
CA ILE A 80 16.52 30.79 17.75
C ILE A 80 17.33 29.89 18.69
N SER A 81 17.26 28.56 18.50
CA SER A 81 18.00 27.57 19.29
C SER A 81 19.12 26.91 18.50
N SER A 82 20.22 26.59 19.20
CA SER A 82 21.34 25.81 18.66
C SER A 82 20.88 24.46 18.10
N GLU A 83 19.90 23.83 18.75
CA GLU A 83 19.29 22.58 18.30
C GLU A 83 18.59 22.72 16.95
N GLN A 84 17.76 23.76 16.75
CA GLN A 84 17.09 24.00 15.47
C GLN A 84 18.08 24.26 14.34
N ARG A 85 19.16 24.99 14.62
CA ARG A 85 20.24 25.23 13.65
C ARG A 85 21.00 23.95 13.32
N GLY A 86 21.33 23.14 14.33
CA GLY A 86 22.00 21.85 14.15
C GLY A 86 21.16 20.86 13.34
N GLU A 87 19.87 20.77 13.61
CA GLU A 87 18.96 19.92 12.83
C GLU A 87 18.80 20.41 11.39
N ALA A 88 18.65 21.73 11.17
CA ALA A 88 18.57 22.29 9.82
C ALA A 88 19.84 22.05 9.02
N PHE A 89 21.01 22.20 9.65
CA PHE A 89 22.30 21.89 9.05
C PHE A 89 22.40 20.42 8.64
N ALA A 90 22.07 19.49 9.54
CA ALA A 90 22.13 18.06 9.25
C ALA A 90 21.18 17.66 8.12
N LEU A 91 19.99 18.25 8.07
CA LEU A 91 19.03 18.03 6.98
C LEU A 91 19.52 18.60 5.66
N LEU A 92 20.10 19.81 5.65
CA LEU A 92 20.70 20.41 4.45
C LEU A 92 21.83 19.55 3.91
N ASP A 93 22.78 19.17 4.76
CA ASP A 93 23.92 18.34 4.36
C ASP A 93 23.47 16.97 3.83
N SER A 94 22.43 16.38 4.42
CA SER A 94 21.84 15.14 3.90
C SER A 94 21.15 15.36 2.56
N MET A 95 20.28 16.37 2.43
CA MET A 95 19.51 16.62 1.21
C MET A 95 20.39 17.03 0.03
N GLN A 96 21.49 17.75 0.28
CA GLN A 96 22.46 18.17 -0.73
C GLN A 96 23.52 17.10 -1.04
N SER A 97 23.27 15.84 -0.66
CA SER A 97 24.12 14.71 -1.03
C SER A 97 23.57 13.96 -2.26
N PHE A 98 24.49 13.38 -3.03
CA PHE A 98 24.12 12.49 -4.12
C PHE A 98 23.38 11.25 -3.62
N ASP A 99 23.79 10.69 -2.48
CA ASP A 99 23.15 9.53 -1.84
C ASP A 99 21.66 9.77 -1.59
N PHE A 100 21.31 10.96 -1.07
CA PHE A 100 19.93 11.32 -0.83
C PHE A 100 19.13 11.43 -2.12
N SER A 101 19.68 12.12 -3.13
CA SER A 101 19.02 12.27 -4.43
C SER A 101 18.80 10.91 -5.11
N PHE A 102 19.80 10.03 -5.04
CA PHE A 102 19.73 8.67 -5.58
C PHE A 102 18.61 7.87 -4.89
N CYS A 103 18.61 7.82 -3.55
CA CYS A 103 17.59 7.10 -2.78
C CYS A 103 16.20 7.69 -2.97
N LEU A 104 16.08 9.02 -3.03
CA LEU A 104 14.80 9.71 -3.25
C LEU A 104 14.17 9.29 -4.59
N HIS A 105 14.94 9.30 -5.67
CA HIS A 105 14.46 8.89 -6.98
C HIS A 105 14.20 7.39 -7.07
N LEU A 106 15.07 6.56 -6.48
CA LEU A 106 14.89 5.11 -6.44
C LEU A 106 13.58 4.73 -5.72
N MET A 107 13.37 5.27 -4.52
CA MET A 107 12.16 5.03 -3.76
C MET A 107 10.92 5.60 -4.46
N LYS A 108 11.03 6.75 -5.13
CA LYS A 108 9.92 7.30 -5.92
C LYS A 108 9.53 6.37 -7.07
N ASP A 109 10.48 5.81 -7.81
CA ASP A 109 10.18 4.92 -8.93
C ASP A 109 9.63 3.56 -8.45
N ILE A 110 10.22 2.96 -7.40
CA ILE A 110 9.72 1.71 -6.79
C ILE A 110 8.32 1.89 -6.21
N LEU A 111 8.08 2.96 -5.45
CA LEU A 111 6.77 3.24 -4.87
C LEU A 111 5.74 3.63 -5.93
N GLY A 112 6.16 4.15 -7.08
CA GLY A 112 5.28 4.39 -8.22
C GLY A 112 4.79 3.08 -8.82
N ILE A 113 5.72 2.19 -9.18
CA ILE A 113 5.40 0.87 -9.75
C ILE A 113 4.56 0.03 -8.76
N THR A 114 4.92 0.02 -7.47
CA THR A 114 4.16 -0.72 -6.45
C THR A 114 2.86 -0.03 -6.04
N GLY A 115 2.75 1.30 -6.19
CA GLY A 115 1.50 2.03 -6.04
C GLY A 115 0.49 1.63 -7.11
N GLU A 116 0.93 1.59 -8.37
CA GLU A 116 0.15 1.08 -9.49
C GLU A 116 -0.23 -0.40 -9.28
N LEU A 117 0.67 -1.24 -8.74
CA LEU A 117 0.34 -2.61 -8.32
C LEU A 117 -0.78 -2.65 -7.29
N SER A 118 -0.77 -1.79 -6.28
CA SER A 118 -1.82 -1.80 -5.25
C SER A 118 -3.20 -1.51 -5.84
N GLU A 119 -3.27 -0.68 -6.88
CA GLU A 119 -4.49 -0.41 -7.63
C GLU A 119 -4.78 -1.53 -8.66
N ALA A 120 -3.76 -2.09 -9.30
CA ALA A 120 -3.87 -3.17 -10.28
C ALA A 120 -4.15 -4.54 -9.66
N LEU A 121 -3.79 -4.78 -8.40
CA LEU A 121 -4.22 -5.96 -7.64
C LEU A 121 -5.72 -5.92 -7.37
N GLN A 122 -6.35 -4.74 -7.40
CA GLN A 122 -7.81 -4.63 -7.45
C GLN A 122 -8.35 -4.96 -8.87
N ARG A 123 -7.47 -5.02 -9.88
CA ARG A 123 -7.75 -5.30 -11.30
C ARG A 123 -6.88 -6.45 -11.84
N LYS A 124 -7.09 -7.69 -11.38
CA LYS A 124 -6.71 -8.98 -12.01
C LYS A 124 -5.34 -9.18 -12.72
N ASP A 125 -4.36 -8.27 -12.67
CA ASP A 125 -3.14 -8.33 -13.49
C ASP A 125 -1.86 -8.28 -12.63
N GLN A 126 -1.33 -9.46 -12.24
CA GLN A 126 -0.13 -9.58 -11.39
C GLN A 126 1.18 -9.66 -12.18
N ASP A 127 1.18 -10.32 -13.34
CA ASP A 127 2.39 -10.59 -14.13
C ASP A 127 3.04 -9.30 -14.66
N ILE A 128 2.23 -8.25 -14.85
CA ILE A 128 2.67 -6.96 -15.37
C ILE A 128 3.71 -6.33 -14.44
N VAL A 129 3.55 -6.43 -13.12
CA VAL A 129 4.40 -5.69 -12.18
C VAL A 129 5.73 -6.37 -11.93
N ASN A 130 5.74 -7.69 -11.81
CA ASN A 130 6.99 -8.45 -11.77
C ASN A 130 7.81 -8.18 -13.04
N ALA A 131 7.15 -8.11 -14.21
CA ALA A 131 7.80 -7.71 -15.46
C ALA A 131 8.34 -6.28 -15.41
N LEU A 132 7.62 -5.31 -14.85
CA LEU A 132 8.06 -3.90 -14.76
C LEU A 132 9.23 -3.69 -13.79
N LEU A 133 9.26 -4.35 -12.64
CA LEU A 133 10.39 -4.29 -11.71
C LEU A 133 11.62 -5.01 -12.26
N GLN A 134 11.42 -6.16 -12.93
CA GLN A 134 12.49 -6.84 -13.66
C GLN A 134 13.05 -6.01 -14.82
N ASP A 135 12.18 -5.32 -15.56
CA ASP A 135 12.58 -4.40 -16.62
C ASP A 135 13.36 -3.21 -16.06
N MET A 136 12.91 -2.64 -14.92
CA MET A 136 13.65 -1.60 -14.21
C MET A 136 15.05 -2.07 -13.81
N ARG A 137 15.16 -3.30 -13.29
CA ARG A 137 16.42 -3.91 -12.89
C ARG A 137 17.36 -4.14 -14.08
N ASN A 138 16.86 -4.74 -15.16
CA ASN A 138 17.70 -5.25 -16.23
C ASN A 138 18.04 -4.18 -17.28
N ASN A 139 17.12 -3.25 -17.55
CA ASN A 139 17.20 -2.37 -18.72
C ASN A 139 17.24 -0.86 -18.38
N LYS A 140 16.78 -0.43 -17.20
CA LYS A 140 16.57 1.01 -16.91
C LYS A 140 17.66 1.70 -16.10
N TRP A 141 18.78 1.02 -15.79
CA TRP A 141 19.88 1.64 -15.03
C TRP A 141 20.39 2.94 -15.68
N ASP A 142 20.65 2.91 -17.00
CA ASP A 142 21.24 4.07 -17.70
C ASP A 142 20.28 5.26 -17.79
N GLU A 143 18.98 5.01 -17.93
CA GLU A 143 17.95 6.05 -17.90
C GLU A 143 17.81 6.62 -16.49
N PHE A 144 17.79 5.75 -15.48
CA PHE A 144 17.68 6.11 -14.08
C PHE A 144 18.84 6.99 -13.62
N ILE A 145 20.09 6.61 -13.92
CA ILE A 145 21.26 7.38 -13.47
C ILE A 145 21.35 8.73 -14.17
N LYS A 146 20.93 8.83 -15.44
CA LYS A 146 20.83 10.10 -16.17
C LYS A 146 19.83 11.04 -15.49
N LYS A 147 18.66 10.54 -15.12
CA LYS A 147 17.61 11.29 -14.40
C LYS A 147 18.08 11.80 -13.04
N VAL A 148 18.78 10.97 -12.26
CA VAL A 148 19.36 11.41 -10.98
C VAL A 148 20.45 12.47 -11.21
N THR A 149 21.31 12.26 -12.20
CA THR A 149 22.39 13.20 -12.51
C THR A 149 21.85 14.54 -12.98
N SER A 150 20.81 14.57 -13.83
CA SER A 150 20.17 15.83 -14.27
C SER A 150 19.56 16.59 -13.10
N PHE A 151 18.90 15.89 -12.17
CA PHE A 151 18.35 16.50 -10.96
C PHE A 151 19.44 17.10 -10.07
N CYS A 152 20.56 16.38 -9.90
CA CYS A 152 21.70 16.88 -9.15
C CYS A 152 22.32 18.13 -9.80
N VAL A 153 22.46 18.14 -11.14
CA VAL A 153 22.98 19.31 -11.88
C VAL A 153 22.05 20.52 -11.73
N GLU A 154 20.73 20.32 -11.86
CA GLU A 154 19.72 21.36 -11.70
C GLU A 154 19.79 22.02 -10.31
N HIS A 155 19.99 21.22 -9.27
CA HIS A 155 20.06 21.69 -7.88
C HIS A 155 21.49 21.94 -7.38
N LYS A 156 22.49 21.94 -8.26
CA LYS A 156 23.91 22.20 -7.95
C LYS A 156 24.50 21.24 -6.90
N ILE A 157 24.00 20.00 -6.85
CA ILE A 157 24.51 18.92 -6.01
C ILE A 157 25.76 18.33 -6.67
N ILE A 158 26.81 18.12 -5.88
CA ILE A 158 28.06 17.53 -6.36
C ILE A 158 27.81 16.08 -6.76
N THR A 159 27.95 15.79 -8.06
CA THR A 159 27.80 14.43 -8.60
C THR A 159 29.15 13.71 -8.53
N PRO A 160 29.23 12.54 -7.87
CA PRO A 160 30.46 11.75 -7.84
C PRO A 160 30.74 11.16 -9.23
N ASN A 161 32.01 11.11 -9.61
CA ASN A 161 32.41 10.37 -10.79
C ASN A 161 32.26 8.87 -10.50
N LEU A 162 31.48 8.16 -11.32
CA LEU A 162 31.14 6.76 -11.11
C LEU A 162 32.37 5.83 -11.18
N ASN A 163 33.43 6.24 -11.89
CA ASN A 163 34.66 5.46 -12.01
C ASN A 163 35.63 5.66 -10.84
N ASP A 164 35.39 6.67 -10.00
CA ASP A 164 36.26 6.95 -8.86
C ASP A 164 36.05 5.92 -7.74
N LYS A 165 37.04 5.83 -6.86
CA LYS A 165 36.94 5.03 -5.63
C LYS A 165 35.86 5.62 -4.73
N TRP A 166 34.95 4.77 -4.30
CA TRP A 166 33.92 5.10 -3.33
C TRP A 166 34.55 5.30 -1.95
N VAL A 167 34.08 6.33 -1.25
CA VAL A 167 34.53 6.68 0.09
C VAL A 167 33.31 6.95 0.95
N ALA A 168 33.12 6.13 1.98
CA ALA A 168 32.08 6.34 2.97
C ALA A 168 32.27 7.71 3.67
N ARG A 169 31.21 8.53 3.68
CA ARG A 169 31.19 9.78 4.45
C ARG A 169 31.51 9.48 5.93
N GLY A 170 32.55 10.14 6.47
CA GLY A 170 32.87 10.14 7.90
C GLY A 170 33.66 8.93 8.45
N ARG A 171 34.16 8.00 7.60
CA ARG A 171 35.02 6.89 8.07
C ARG A 171 36.49 7.06 7.66
N PRO A 172 37.46 6.68 8.54
CA PRO A 172 38.87 6.61 8.16
C PRO A 172 39.12 5.56 7.07
N ARG A 173 40.10 5.82 6.19
CA ARG A 173 40.47 5.00 5.01
C ARG A 173 41.06 3.60 5.32
N CYS A 174 40.93 3.08 6.54
CA CYS A 174 41.68 1.89 6.93
C CYS A 174 40.90 0.59 6.62
N GLY A 175 41.37 -0.16 5.61
CA GLY A 175 41.06 -1.59 5.45
C GLY A 175 39.79 -1.96 4.68
N LEU A 176 39.12 -1.03 4.00
CA LEU A 176 37.98 -1.34 3.13
C LEU A 176 38.45 -1.68 1.71
N GLN A 177 37.83 -2.70 1.13
CA GLN A 177 38.05 -3.17 -0.23
C GLN A 177 37.87 -2.00 -1.22
N GLU A 178 38.78 -1.86 -2.20
CA GLU A 178 38.72 -0.77 -3.17
C GLU A 178 37.49 -0.91 -4.06
N MET A 179 36.42 -0.20 -3.69
CA MET A 179 35.14 -0.26 -4.36
C MET A 179 34.95 0.99 -5.21
N THR A 180 34.40 0.87 -6.42
CA THR A 180 34.06 2.02 -7.26
C THR A 180 32.68 2.57 -6.89
N ASN A 181 32.46 3.87 -7.13
CA ASN A 181 31.15 4.50 -6.98
C ASN A 181 30.08 3.78 -7.82
N LEU A 182 30.42 3.36 -9.05
CA LEU A 182 29.53 2.57 -9.91
C LEU A 182 29.09 1.28 -9.23
N HIS A 183 30.02 0.53 -8.63
CA HIS A 183 29.70 -0.73 -7.99
C HIS A 183 28.79 -0.52 -6.78
N HIS A 184 29.07 0.50 -5.96
CA HIS A 184 28.25 0.85 -4.80
C HIS A 184 26.80 1.20 -5.19
N TYR A 185 26.61 2.19 -6.07
CA TYR A 185 25.25 2.62 -6.42
C TYR A 185 24.49 1.58 -7.24
N ARG A 186 25.17 0.90 -8.19
CA ARG A 186 24.49 -0.05 -9.09
C ARG A 186 24.24 -1.40 -8.43
N VAL A 187 25.23 -1.96 -7.74
CA VAL A 187 25.13 -3.33 -7.22
C VAL A 187 24.61 -3.33 -5.79
N GLU A 188 25.25 -2.61 -4.87
CA GLU A 188 24.88 -2.66 -3.45
C GLU A 188 23.56 -1.96 -3.12
N ILE A 189 23.20 -0.92 -3.90
CA ILE A 189 21.96 -0.18 -3.65
C ILE A 189 20.90 -0.59 -4.67
N PHE A 190 21.10 -0.28 -5.96
CA PHE A 190 20.05 -0.44 -6.96
C PHE A 190 19.59 -1.89 -7.14
N TYR A 191 20.51 -2.82 -7.40
CA TYR A 191 20.15 -4.24 -7.52
C TYR A 191 19.66 -4.83 -6.22
N THR A 192 20.36 -4.59 -5.10
CA THR A 192 19.94 -5.13 -3.81
C THR A 192 18.53 -4.69 -3.40
N VAL A 193 18.19 -3.41 -3.54
CA VAL A 193 16.85 -2.91 -3.21
C VAL A 193 15.79 -3.51 -4.13
N LEU A 194 16.04 -3.57 -5.45
CA LEU A 194 15.09 -4.17 -6.39
C LEU A 194 14.91 -5.68 -6.15
N ASP A 195 16.00 -6.40 -5.86
CA ASP A 195 15.99 -7.83 -5.57
C ASP A 195 15.24 -8.13 -4.27
N MET A 196 15.41 -7.31 -3.23
CA MET A 196 14.60 -7.41 -2.01
C MET A 196 13.11 -7.22 -2.30
N GLN A 197 12.73 -6.20 -3.09
CA GLN A 197 11.32 -5.97 -3.44
C GLN A 197 10.74 -7.12 -4.27
N LEU A 198 11.48 -7.62 -5.25
CA LEU A 198 11.09 -8.78 -6.06
C LEU A 198 10.95 -10.04 -5.21
N GLN A 199 11.86 -10.27 -4.26
CA GLN A 199 11.78 -11.40 -3.34
C GLN A 199 10.55 -11.31 -2.44
N GLU A 200 10.26 -10.15 -1.85
CA GLU A 200 9.06 -9.96 -1.03
C GLU A 200 7.77 -10.15 -1.84
N LEU A 201 7.73 -9.66 -3.08
CA LEU A 201 6.59 -9.90 -3.99
C LEU A 201 6.42 -11.38 -4.31
N ASN A 202 7.51 -12.09 -4.64
CA ASN A 202 7.46 -13.52 -4.94
C ASN A 202 7.11 -14.37 -3.72
N ASN A 203 7.55 -13.97 -2.52
CA ASN A 203 7.18 -14.62 -1.26
C ASN A 203 5.69 -14.44 -0.96
N ARG A 204 5.13 -13.26 -1.24
CA ARG A 204 3.71 -12.96 -1.01
C ARG A 204 2.80 -13.60 -2.06
N PHE A 205 3.22 -13.57 -3.32
CA PHE A 205 2.52 -14.12 -4.48
C PHE A 205 3.25 -15.35 -5.00
N THR A 206 3.25 -16.42 -4.20
CA THR A 206 3.73 -17.72 -4.66
C THR A 206 2.90 -18.23 -5.84
N GLU A 207 3.45 -19.13 -6.65
CA GLU A 207 2.73 -19.76 -7.77
C GLU A 207 1.38 -20.36 -7.34
N ALA A 208 1.32 -20.98 -6.16
CA ALA A 208 0.07 -21.47 -5.58
C ALA A 208 -0.92 -20.35 -5.24
N ASN A 209 -0.44 -19.22 -4.70
CA ASN A 209 -1.30 -18.07 -4.37
C ASN A 209 -1.79 -17.35 -5.63
N THR A 210 -0.94 -17.18 -6.65
CA THR A 210 -1.35 -16.57 -7.93
C THR A 210 -2.37 -17.45 -8.64
N GLN A 211 -2.14 -18.76 -8.67
CA GLN A 211 -3.08 -19.74 -9.20
C GLN A 211 -4.42 -19.70 -8.46
N LEU A 212 -4.40 -19.69 -7.12
CA LEU A 212 -5.60 -19.54 -6.30
C LEU A 212 -6.38 -18.25 -6.64
N LEU A 213 -5.68 -17.12 -6.80
CA LEU A 213 -6.30 -15.84 -7.16
C LEU A 213 -6.90 -15.85 -8.57
N LEU A 214 -6.23 -16.47 -9.54
CA LEU A 214 -6.75 -16.68 -10.89
C LEU A 214 -8.00 -17.57 -10.86
N CYS A 215 -8.05 -18.57 -9.97
CA CYS A 215 -9.23 -19.41 -9.82
C CYS A 215 -10.39 -18.64 -9.18
N ILE A 216 -10.15 -17.84 -8.13
CA ILE A 216 -11.18 -16.96 -7.53
C ILE A 216 -11.72 -15.96 -8.56
N ALA A 217 -10.85 -15.44 -9.43
CA ALA A 217 -11.25 -14.54 -10.49
C ALA A 217 -12.28 -15.16 -11.45
N CYS A 218 -12.36 -16.49 -11.52
CA CYS A 218 -13.34 -17.25 -12.32
C CYS A 218 -14.73 -17.29 -11.67
N LEU A 219 -14.87 -17.00 -10.37
CA LEU A 219 -16.17 -16.86 -9.69
C LEU A 219 -16.79 -15.48 -9.86
N ASN A 220 -16.10 -14.55 -10.54
CA ASN A 220 -16.55 -13.17 -10.64
C ASN A 220 -17.80 -13.06 -11.54
N PRO A 221 -18.93 -12.54 -11.02
CA PRO A 221 -20.20 -12.43 -11.76
C PRO A 221 -20.21 -11.32 -12.82
N SER A 222 -19.24 -10.41 -12.82
CA SER A 222 -19.18 -9.28 -13.75
C SER A 222 -19.22 -9.72 -15.22
N ASN A 223 -19.89 -8.90 -16.04
CA ASN A 223 -20.11 -9.16 -17.46
C ASN A 223 -20.71 -10.54 -17.72
N SER A 224 -21.73 -10.92 -16.95
CA SER A 224 -22.42 -12.20 -17.08
C SER A 224 -21.48 -13.40 -16.94
N PHE A 225 -20.62 -13.38 -15.92
CA PHE A 225 -19.66 -14.46 -15.64
C PHE A 225 -18.66 -14.74 -16.79
N ASN A 226 -18.29 -13.74 -17.59
CA ASN A 226 -17.34 -13.91 -18.71
C ASN A 226 -15.97 -14.50 -18.30
N ALA A 227 -15.57 -14.29 -17.04
CA ALA A 227 -14.31 -14.84 -16.52
C ALA A 227 -14.41 -16.32 -16.09
N PHE A 228 -15.59 -16.93 -16.17
CA PHE A 228 -15.83 -18.29 -15.71
C PHE A 228 -14.98 -19.30 -16.48
N ASN A 229 -14.27 -20.13 -15.72
CA ASN A 229 -13.48 -21.23 -16.25
C ASN A 229 -13.63 -22.42 -15.31
N LYS A 230 -14.29 -23.48 -15.79
CA LYS A 230 -14.59 -24.68 -15.03
C LYS A 230 -13.33 -25.41 -14.57
N GLU A 231 -12.33 -25.56 -15.45
CA GLU A 231 -11.08 -26.28 -15.14
C GLU A 231 -10.33 -25.62 -13.99
N LYS A 232 -10.24 -24.28 -14.00
CA LYS A 232 -9.61 -23.51 -12.92
C LYS A 232 -10.36 -23.64 -11.59
N LEU A 233 -11.68 -23.72 -11.60
CA LEU A 233 -12.46 -23.91 -10.37
C LEU A 233 -12.31 -25.31 -9.77
N ILE A 234 -12.12 -26.32 -10.61
CA ILE A 234 -11.78 -27.68 -10.15
C ILE A 234 -10.35 -27.70 -9.59
N GLU A 235 -9.43 -26.99 -10.22
CA GLU A 235 -8.08 -26.81 -9.71
C GLU A 235 -8.07 -26.12 -8.33
N MET A 236 -8.91 -25.11 -8.13
CA MET A 236 -9.12 -24.51 -6.81
C MET A 236 -9.59 -25.54 -5.79
N ALA A 237 -10.55 -26.40 -6.13
CA ALA A 237 -11.04 -27.44 -5.22
C ALA A 237 -9.92 -28.45 -4.85
N ASN A 238 -9.03 -28.78 -5.79
CA ASN A 238 -7.87 -29.64 -5.54
C ASN A 238 -6.88 -29.05 -4.52
N LEU A 239 -6.81 -27.72 -4.39
CA LEU A 239 -5.98 -27.06 -3.37
C LEU A 239 -6.52 -27.24 -1.95
N TYR A 240 -7.78 -27.69 -1.78
CA TYR A 240 -8.45 -27.91 -0.50
C TYR A 240 -8.86 -29.38 -0.30
N PRO A 241 -7.90 -30.32 -0.14
CA PRO A 241 -8.19 -31.75 -0.03
C PRO A 241 -9.00 -32.13 1.23
N ASN A 242 -9.02 -31.27 2.24
CA ASN A 242 -9.83 -31.47 3.45
C ASN A 242 -11.30 -31.05 3.25
N ASP A 243 -11.56 -30.14 2.30
CA ASP A 243 -12.89 -29.59 2.03
C ASP A 243 -13.58 -30.27 0.84
N PHE A 244 -12.82 -30.93 -0.04
CA PHE A 244 -13.33 -31.66 -1.21
C PHE A 244 -12.77 -33.07 -1.28
N THR A 245 -13.66 -34.07 -1.24
CA THR A 245 -13.28 -35.45 -1.53
C THR A 245 -13.17 -35.70 -3.04
N PRO A 246 -12.48 -36.77 -3.48
CA PRO A 246 -12.44 -37.12 -4.90
C PRO A 246 -13.82 -37.32 -5.54
N LEU A 247 -14.81 -37.77 -4.76
CA LEU A 247 -16.20 -37.86 -5.20
C LEU A 247 -16.83 -36.47 -5.35
N ASP A 248 -16.58 -35.56 -4.41
CA ASP A 248 -17.08 -34.18 -4.51
C ASP A 248 -16.54 -33.47 -5.74
N LEU A 249 -15.30 -33.73 -6.17
CA LEU A 249 -14.74 -33.15 -7.40
C LEU A 249 -15.53 -33.57 -8.64
N MET A 250 -15.92 -34.84 -8.73
CA MET A 250 -16.75 -35.34 -9.84
C MET A 250 -18.16 -34.72 -9.83
N VAL A 251 -18.73 -34.51 -8.64
CA VAL A 251 -20.05 -33.86 -8.51
C VAL A 251 -19.96 -32.37 -8.81
N LEU A 252 -18.90 -31.71 -8.34
CA LEU A 252 -18.61 -30.30 -8.58
C LEU A 252 -18.48 -30.00 -10.08
N ASP A 253 -17.81 -30.88 -10.82
CA ASP A 253 -17.65 -30.79 -12.27
C ASP A 253 -19.01 -30.63 -13.00
N ASN A 254 -19.99 -31.47 -12.64
CA ASN A 254 -21.35 -31.40 -13.19
C ASN A 254 -22.14 -30.20 -12.63
N GLN A 255 -21.94 -29.90 -11.34
CA GLN A 255 -22.65 -28.82 -10.66
C GLN A 255 -22.27 -27.44 -11.22
N LEU A 256 -21.01 -27.24 -11.59
CA LEU A 256 -20.49 -26.02 -12.19
C LEU A 256 -21.14 -25.71 -13.55
N GLU A 257 -21.38 -26.73 -14.38
CA GLU A 257 -22.07 -26.56 -15.68
C GLU A 257 -23.53 -26.16 -15.50
N THR A 258 -24.21 -26.80 -14.54
CA THR A 258 -25.60 -26.48 -14.25
C THR A 258 -25.73 -25.09 -13.61
N TYR A 259 -24.79 -24.74 -12.74
CA TYR A 259 -24.72 -23.43 -12.07
C TYR A 259 -24.58 -22.29 -13.08
N ILE A 260 -23.63 -22.37 -14.02
CA ILE A 260 -23.37 -21.25 -14.93
C ILE A 260 -24.55 -20.99 -15.86
N MET A 261 -25.23 -22.05 -16.28
CA MET A 261 -26.45 -21.96 -17.08
C MET A 261 -27.57 -21.29 -16.28
N ASP A 262 -27.88 -21.80 -15.08
CA ASP A 262 -28.95 -21.26 -14.23
C ASP A 262 -28.70 -19.80 -13.81
N MET A 263 -27.45 -19.43 -13.51
CA MET A 263 -27.09 -18.05 -13.19
C MET A 263 -27.14 -17.12 -14.41
N GLY A 264 -26.91 -17.64 -15.61
CA GLY A 264 -26.98 -16.88 -16.86
C GLY A 264 -28.40 -16.56 -17.31
N PHE A 265 -29.39 -17.39 -16.96
CA PHE A 265 -30.81 -17.17 -17.27
C PHE A 265 -31.53 -16.25 -16.28
N ASP A 266 -30.95 -16.05 -15.10
CA ASP A 266 -31.59 -15.29 -14.03
C ASP A 266 -31.14 -13.82 -14.04
N ASP A 267 -32.03 -12.93 -14.47
CA ASP A 267 -31.79 -11.49 -14.58
C ASP A 267 -31.29 -10.86 -13.27
N GLN A 268 -31.61 -11.47 -12.12
CA GLN A 268 -31.17 -10.97 -10.82
C GLN A 268 -29.64 -11.08 -10.65
N PHE A 269 -28.99 -12.03 -11.32
CA PHE A 269 -27.55 -12.25 -11.21
C PHE A 269 -26.74 -11.44 -12.24
N LEU A 270 -27.36 -10.95 -13.32
CA LEU A 270 -26.70 -10.12 -14.34
C LEU A 270 -26.18 -8.77 -13.80
N LEU A 271 -26.83 -8.23 -12.77
CA LEU A 271 -26.47 -6.94 -12.18
C LEU A 271 -25.40 -7.04 -11.07
N VAL A 272 -24.99 -8.25 -10.70
CA VAL A 272 -24.04 -8.46 -9.60
C VAL A 272 -22.62 -8.19 -10.09
N LYS A 273 -21.87 -7.36 -9.36
CA LYS A 273 -20.49 -6.99 -9.72
C LYS A 273 -19.43 -7.59 -8.82
N ASP A 274 -19.79 -7.96 -7.59
CA ASP A 274 -18.87 -8.44 -6.58
C ASP A 274 -19.28 -9.81 -6.02
N ILE A 275 -18.29 -10.53 -5.49
CA ILE A 275 -18.41 -11.90 -4.99
C ILE A 275 -19.25 -11.94 -3.70
N GLY A 276 -19.23 -10.88 -2.88
CA GLY A 276 -20.01 -10.79 -1.65
C GLY A 276 -21.51 -10.71 -1.92
N SER A 277 -21.91 -9.78 -2.79
CA SER A 277 -23.29 -9.63 -3.28
C SER A 277 -23.78 -10.89 -4.00
N LEU A 278 -22.89 -11.62 -4.69
CA LEU A 278 -23.21 -12.92 -5.28
C LEU A 278 -23.60 -13.93 -4.19
N ALA A 279 -22.81 -14.04 -3.13
CA ALA A 279 -23.09 -14.95 -2.02
C ALA A 279 -24.41 -14.60 -1.30
N GLU A 280 -24.67 -13.31 -1.07
CA GLU A 280 -25.94 -12.86 -0.47
C GLU A 280 -27.13 -13.24 -1.35
N LYS A 281 -27.06 -13.01 -2.66
CA LYS A 281 -28.15 -13.37 -3.58
C LYS A 281 -28.34 -14.88 -3.71
N MET A 282 -27.26 -15.66 -3.68
CA MET A 282 -27.37 -17.12 -3.68
C MET A 282 -28.18 -17.59 -2.46
N VAL A 283 -27.93 -17.03 -1.28
CA VAL A 283 -28.69 -17.33 -0.06
C VAL A 283 -30.15 -16.87 -0.15
N GLN A 284 -30.41 -15.67 -0.66
CA GLN A 284 -31.77 -15.15 -0.80
C GLN A 284 -32.63 -15.99 -1.76
N SER A 285 -32.03 -16.50 -2.83
CA SER A 285 -32.68 -17.33 -3.85
C SER A 285 -32.70 -18.83 -3.52
N ARG A 286 -32.18 -19.24 -2.36
CA ARG A 286 -32.01 -20.65 -1.96
C ARG A 286 -31.12 -21.48 -2.90
N LYS A 287 -30.31 -20.82 -3.73
CA LYS A 287 -29.41 -21.46 -4.71
C LYS A 287 -28.18 -22.07 -4.03
N GLU A 288 -27.89 -21.72 -2.78
CA GLU A 288 -26.88 -22.39 -1.94
C GLU A 288 -27.23 -23.84 -1.63
N ILE A 289 -28.53 -24.19 -1.60
CA ILE A 289 -29.02 -25.56 -1.37
C ILE A 289 -28.93 -26.37 -2.67
N LEU A 290 -29.18 -25.73 -3.82
CA LEU A 290 -29.10 -26.36 -5.13
C LEU A 290 -27.65 -26.60 -5.58
N TYR A 291 -26.75 -25.66 -5.22
CA TYR A 291 -25.34 -25.68 -5.62
C TYR A 291 -24.37 -25.69 -4.41
N PRO A 292 -24.44 -26.67 -3.49
CA PRO A 292 -23.67 -26.66 -2.25
C PRO A 292 -22.14 -26.66 -2.42
N LEU A 293 -21.59 -27.32 -3.45
CA LEU A 293 -20.14 -27.37 -3.67
C LEU A 293 -19.63 -26.07 -4.31
N VAL A 294 -20.41 -25.49 -5.23
CA VAL A 294 -20.10 -24.16 -5.78
C VAL A 294 -20.18 -23.11 -4.68
N PHE A 295 -21.18 -23.18 -3.81
CA PHE A 295 -21.28 -22.27 -2.67
C PHE A 295 -20.14 -22.49 -1.66
N ARG A 296 -19.61 -23.72 -1.52
CA ARG A 296 -18.40 -23.98 -0.72
C ARG A 296 -17.17 -23.31 -1.32
N LEU A 297 -16.95 -23.38 -2.63
CA LEU A 297 -15.88 -22.62 -3.31
C LEU A 297 -16.03 -21.12 -3.09
N LEU A 298 -17.27 -20.61 -3.18
CA LEU A 298 -17.57 -19.20 -2.93
C LEU A 298 -17.24 -18.78 -1.49
N LYS A 299 -17.56 -19.62 -0.50
CA LYS A 299 -17.17 -19.39 0.90
C LYS A 299 -15.65 -19.37 1.06
N LEU A 300 -14.93 -20.32 0.46
CA LEU A 300 -13.47 -20.35 0.51
C LEU A 300 -12.88 -19.08 -0.11
N ALA A 301 -13.42 -18.62 -1.25
CA ALA A 301 -13.02 -17.36 -1.87
C ALA A 301 -13.25 -16.13 -0.98
N LEU A 302 -14.35 -16.11 -0.20
CA LEU A 302 -14.67 -15.01 0.72
C LEU A 302 -13.86 -15.04 2.01
N VAL A 303 -13.43 -16.22 2.47
CA VAL A 303 -12.61 -16.37 3.68
C VAL A 303 -11.12 -16.11 3.39
N LEU A 304 -10.70 -16.26 2.14
CA LEU A 304 -9.33 -15.98 1.75
C LEU A 304 -8.99 -14.51 1.97
N PRO A 305 -7.94 -14.19 2.75
CA PRO A 305 -7.49 -12.83 2.95
C PRO A 305 -6.74 -12.34 1.71
N VAL A 306 -7.45 -12.18 0.59
CA VAL A 306 -6.89 -11.63 -0.66
C VAL A 306 -6.69 -10.12 -0.54
N ALA A 307 -7.55 -9.45 0.22
CA ALA A 307 -7.50 -8.01 0.42
C ALA A 307 -7.34 -7.65 1.91
N THR A 308 -6.36 -6.80 2.20
CA THR A 308 -6.02 -6.25 3.52
C THR A 308 -7.14 -5.44 4.17
N VAL A 309 -8.28 -5.22 3.52
CA VAL A 309 -9.35 -4.31 3.96
C VAL A 309 -9.96 -4.72 5.31
N GLY A 310 -10.19 -6.03 5.53
CA GLY A 310 -10.72 -6.53 6.81
C GLY A 310 -9.71 -6.36 7.96
N VAL A 311 -8.44 -6.57 7.65
CA VAL A 311 -7.32 -6.45 8.60
C VAL A 311 -6.99 -4.96 8.89
N GLU A 312 -7.18 -4.06 7.93
CA GLU A 312 -7.02 -2.61 8.13
C GLU A 312 -8.11 -2.03 9.05
N ARG A 313 -9.34 -2.55 8.96
CA ARG A 313 -10.43 -2.16 9.87
C ARG A 313 -10.11 -2.56 11.31
N SER A 314 -9.60 -3.78 11.52
CA SER A 314 -9.22 -4.26 12.84
C SER A 314 -8.02 -3.49 13.41
N PHE A 315 -7.00 -3.19 12.60
CA PHE A 315 -5.87 -2.36 13.05
C PHE A 315 -6.28 -0.91 13.35
N SER A 316 -7.18 -0.32 12.56
CA SER A 316 -7.70 1.03 12.82
C SER A 316 -8.52 1.07 14.11
N ALA A 317 -9.39 0.08 14.33
CA ALA A 317 -10.13 -0.09 15.58
C ALA A 317 -9.16 -0.28 16.76
N MET A 318 -8.11 -1.09 16.58
CA MET A 318 -7.09 -1.33 17.60
C MET A 318 -6.37 -0.05 17.99
N ALA A 319 -6.02 0.82 17.03
CA ALA A 319 -5.40 2.11 17.30
C ALA A 319 -6.31 3.07 18.09
N ILE A 320 -7.64 2.96 17.92
CA ILE A 320 -8.62 3.74 18.68
C ILE A 320 -8.76 3.19 20.11
N ILE A 321 -8.80 1.86 20.25
CA ILE A 321 -8.96 1.16 21.54
C ILE A 321 -7.69 1.29 22.39
N LYS A 322 -6.51 1.10 21.79
CA LYS A 322 -5.19 1.29 22.41
C LYS A 322 -4.70 2.72 22.22
N ASN A 323 -5.09 3.57 23.15
CA ASN A 323 -4.51 4.91 23.26
C ASN A 323 -3.36 4.93 24.28
N ARG A 324 -2.57 6.01 24.28
CA ARG A 324 -1.41 6.20 25.18
C ARG A 324 -1.73 5.98 26.67
N LEU A 325 -2.98 6.19 27.10
CA LEU A 325 -3.45 5.99 28.47
C LEU A 325 -3.96 4.57 28.74
N ARG A 326 -4.33 3.81 27.70
CA ARG A 326 -4.86 2.43 27.72
C ARG A 326 -3.91 1.42 27.06
N ASN A 327 -2.60 1.61 27.21
CA ASN A 327 -1.60 0.73 26.59
C ASN A 327 -1.37 -0.60 27.33
N ARG A 328 -1.88 -0.76 28.57
CA ARG A 328 -1.82 -2.01 29.35
C ARG A 328 -3.19 -2.69 29.39
N ILE A 329 -3.67 -3.16 28.25
CA ILE A 329 -4.86 -4.02 28.15
C ILE A 329 -4.38 -5.46 27.88
N GLY A 330 -4.95 -6.43 28.59
CA GLY A 330 -4.70 -7.85 28.33
C GLY A 330 -5.33 -8.33 27.02
N ASP A 331 -4.74 -9.32 26.37
CA ASP A 331 -5.10 -9.73 25.01
C ASP A 331 -6.56 -10.16 24.87
N GLN A 332 -7.10 -10.88 25.86
CA GLN A 332 -8.50 -11.31 25.86
C GLN A 332 -9.45 -10.12 25.82
N TRP A 333 -9.25 -9.15 26.72
CA TRP A 333 -10.08 -7.95 26.83
C TRP A 333 -9.98 -7.06 25.58
N MET A 334 -8.79 -7.03 24.97
CA MET A 334 -8.58 -6.32 23.71
C MET A 334 -9.42 -6.92 22.59
N ASN A 335 -9.38 -8.25 22.45
CA ASN A 335 -10.15 -8.96 21.42
C ASN A 335 -11.66 -8.76 21.63
N ASP A 336 -12.15 -8.85 22.86
CA ASP A 336 -13.57 -8.68 23.17
C ASP A 336 -14.07 -7.26 22.80
N ILE A 337 -13.29 -6.21 23.12
CA ILE A 337 -13.64 -4.82 22.73
C ILE A 337 -13.52 -4.63 21.22
N LEU A 338 -12.51 -5.22 20.59
CA LEU A 338 -12.28 -5.10 19.16
C LEU A 338 -13.48 -5.65 18.38
N ILE A 339 -14.00 -6.81 18.78
CA ILE A 339 -15.20 -7.43 18.19
C ILE A 339 -16.39 -6.49 18.37
N ALA A 340 -16.62 -5.98 19.58
CA ALA A 340 -17.73 -5.07 19.85
C ALA A 340 -17.66 -3.77 19.03
N TYR A 341 -16.44 -3.29 18.74
CA TYR A 341 -16.23 -2.07 17.95
C TYR A 341 -16.38 -2.31 16.44
N ILE A 342 -15.86 -3.44 15.92
CA ILE A 342 -15.93 -3.79 14.50
C ILE A 342 -17.37 -4.15 14.12
N GLU A 343 -18.02 -4.97 14.93
CA GLU A 343 -19.37 -5.50 14.70
C GLU A 343 -20.45 -4.64 15.40
N LYS A 344 -20.22 -3.32 15.46
CA LYS A 344 -21.12 -2.40 16.16
C LYS A 344 -22.55 -2.48 15.63
N GLU A 345 -22.74 -2.66 14.32
CA GLU A 345 -24.06 -2.78 13.69
C GLU A 345 -24.83 -4.00 14.22
N ILE A 346 -24.13 -5.13 14.40
CA ILE A 346 -24.71 -6.34 15.00
C ILE A 346 -25.01 -6.10 16.49
N LEU A 347 -24.11 -5.43 17.20
CA LEU A 347 -24.27 -5.14 18.62
C LEU A 347 -25.45 -4.19 18.89
N ASP A 348 -25.66 -3.20 18.03
CA ASP A 348 -26.78 -2.26 18.08
C ASP A 348 -28.13 -2.96 17.81
N CYS A 349 -28.13 -4.14 17.17
CA CYS A 349 -29.33 -4.97 16.98
C CYS A 349 -29.71 -5.80 18.22
N ILE A 350 -28.82 -5.92 19.22
CA ILE A 350 -29.07 -6.68 20.44
C ILE A 350 -29.76 -5.77 21.46
N ASN A 351 -30.96 -6.14 21.89
CA ASN A 351 -31.66 -5.38 22.94
C ASN A 351 -30.92 -5.50 24.29
N ASN A 352 -30.68 -4.35 24.92
CA ASN A 352 -30.08 -4.23 26.25
C ASN A 352 -30.80 -5.09 27.30
N ASP A 353 -32.11 -5.28 27.20
CA ASP A 353 -32.88 -6.12 28.14
C ASP A 353 -32.39 -7.58 28.13
N VAL A 354 -32.04 -8.09 26.95
CA VAL A 354 -31.52 -9.47 26.78
C VAL A 354 -30.13 -9.58 27.41
N ILE A 355 -29.30 -8.56 27.25
CA ILE A 355 -27.97 -8.48 27.85
C ILE A 355 -28.09 -8.47 29.38
N ILE A 356 -28.99 -7.65 29.92
CA ILE A 356 -29.25 -7.55 31.36
C ILE A 356 -29.71 -8.90 31.92
N GLN A 357 -30.68 -9.56 31.27
CA GLN A 357 -31.15 -10.88 31.70
C GLN A 357 -30.05 -11.94 31.67
N PHE A 358 -29.21 -11.95 30.62
CA PHE A 358 -28.09 -12.86 30.53
C PHE A 358 -27.08 -12.68 31.68
N PHE A 359 -26.74 -11.44 32.02
CA PHE A 359 -25.85 -11.15 33.15
C PHE A 359 -26.48 -11.42 34.52
N GLN A 360 -27.80 -11.24 34.65
CA GLN A 360 -28.55 -11.63 35.85
C GLN A 360 -28.55 -13.15 36.04
N ASN A 361 -28.64 -13.93 34.95
CA ASN A 361 -28.65 -15.40 35.00
C ASN A 361 -27.28 -16.03 35.27
N MET A 362 -26.16 -15.33 35.01
CA MET A 362 -24.82 -15.88 35.26
C MET A 362 -24.48 -16.06 36.75
N LYS A 363 -25.01 -15.19 37.64
CA LYS A 363 -24.78 -15.27 39.10
C LYS A 363 -25.98 -14.68 39.83
N ASN A 364 -26.41 -15.34 40.91
CA ASN A 364 -27.41 -14.78 41.82
C ASN A 364 -26.87 -13.51 42.49
N ARG A 365 -27.25 -12.33 41.96
CA ARG A 365 -26.91 -11.03 42.53
C ARG A 365 -28.06 -10.56 43.43
N ARG A 366 -27.73 -9.88 44.54
CA ARG A 366 -28.71 -9.36 45.52
C ARG A 366 -29.63 -8.26 44.95
N TYR A 367 -29.25 -7.65 43.83
CA TYR A 367 -30.03 -6.61 43.15
C TYR A 367 -30.18 -6.97 41.68
N LYS A 368 -31.36 -6.69 41.12
CA LYS A 368 -31.60 -6.78 39.67
C LYS A 368 -30.82 -5.66 38.99
N LEU A 369 -30.01 -6.03 38.00
CA LEU A 369 -29.30 -5.12 37.11
C LEU A 369 -30.27 -4.34 36.22
#